data_AF-A0A3C0WLX7-F1
#
_entry.id   AF-A0A3C0WLX7-F1
#
_cell.length_a   1.000
_cell.length_b   1.000
_cell.length_c   1.000
_cell.angle_alpha   90.00
_cell.angle_beta   90.00
_cell.angle_gamma   90.00
#
_symmetry.space_group_name_H-M   'P 1'
#
loop_
_entity.id
_entity.type
_entity.pdbx_description
1 polymer ?
#
loop_
_entity_poly.entity_id
_entity_poly.type
_entity_poly.pdbx_seq_one_letter_code
_entity_poly.pdbx_strand_id
1 'polypeptide(L)'
;MDFRVRRVVAGLFMVAICFVMAHRTSVPLCADDSKPESEAVKTQPPKQALITRLKWMQFFVVNGHLEPRYIRRSQNRSVTVNHHESDSQEHAAIRMSGANLRITYQLSTPNYGINVEYVHPNNVTIIHTQHNDGELVTVLSQTPDNLLVVKQQNESWESDHLWLLLLSIPRDVRNKVIDLVTFLTPDSQVQRKAEQIESELVRVATSDDERIDIPVINQLVEQLQSKSFVERQSADAELRKMGNQISGYLAELDQQRLSAEQRLRIRRICQTSTPRIMDSSTLVITWLKNAPSTWFALSQHPNRDVRIASSRQLNLMFDVDIKINPDSSPSSRKVQIADFKAASNLR
;
A
#
# COMPACT_ATOMS: atom_id res chain seq x y z
N MET A 1 26.14 -3.43 -4.41
CA MET A 1 25.07 -2.87 -5.26
C MET A 1 24.06 -2.24 -4.32
N ASP A 2 23.95 -0.92 -4.36
CA ASP A 2 23.42 -0.06 -3.30
C ASP A 2 21.90 -0.10 -3.12
N PHE A 3 21.46 -0.08 -1.86
CA PHE A 3 20.19 0.50 -1.46
C PHE A 3 20.16 1.97 -1.90
N ARG A 4 19.53 2.24 -3.04
CA ARG A 4 19.30 3.61 -3.49
C ARG A 4 18.21 4.25 -2.64
N VAL A 5 18.62 4.89 -1.54
CA VAL A 5 17.98 6.14 -1.11
C VAL A 5 18.31 7.17 -2.18
N ARG A 6 17.54 7.19 -3.28
CA ARG A 6 17.55 8.35 -4.17
C ARG A 6 16.84 9.47 -3.41
N ARG A 7 17.62 10.34 -2.76
CA ARG A 7 17.25 11.76 -2.69
C ARG A 7 17.16 12.25 -4.13
N VAL A 8 15.98 12.14 -4.72
CA VAL A 8 15.67 12.88 -5.93
C VAL A 8 15.60 14.33 -5.49
N VAL A 9 16.63 15.11 -5.84
CA VAL A 9 16.48 16.56 -5.98
C VAL A 9 15.44 16.74 -7.08
N ALA A 10 14.18 16.92 -6.68
CA ALA A 10 13.11 17.18 -7.61
C ALA A 10 13.32 18.59 -8.16
N GLY A 11 13.74 18.63 -9.43
CA GLY A 11 13.74 19.84 -10.24
C GLY A 11 12.34 20.43 -10.34
N LEU A 12 12.32 21.74 -10.56
CA LEU A 12 11.16 22.60 -10.76
C LEU A 12 10.03 21.89 -11.53
N PHE A 13 8.92 21.64 -10.84
CA PHE A 13 7.61 21.68 -11.48
C PHE A 13 7.10 23.12 -11.37
N MET A 14 7.12 23.84 -12.50
CA MET A 14 6.46 25.13 -12.64
C MET A 14 4.94 24.92 -12.54
N VAL A 15 4.38 25.20 -11.38
CA VAL A 15 2.95 25.52 -11.27
C VAL A 15 2.83 27.02 -11.58
N ALA A 16 2.27 27.34 -12.74
CA ALA A 16 1.99 28.72 -13.12
C ALA A 16 0.83 29.25 -12.27
N ILE A 17 1.16 29.94 -11.17
CA ILE A 17 0.22 30.75 -10.40
C ILE A 17 0.25 32.17 -11.00
N CYS A 18 -0.81 32.55 -11.71
CA CYS A 18 -0.99 33.92 -12.18
C CYS A 18 -1.30 34.83 -10.99
N PHE A 19 -0.33 35.68 -10.64
CA PHE A 19 -0.46 36.77 -9.68
C PHE A 19 -1.08 37.99 -10.38
N VAL A 20 -2.29 38.39 -9.99
CA VAL A 20 -2.83 39.72 -10.33
C VAL A 20 -2.51 40.65 -9.17
N MET A 21 -1.49 41.49 -9.35
CA MET A 21 -1.25 42.65 -8.49
C MET A 21 -2.13 43.81 -8.97
N ALA A 22 -2.92 44.38 -8.07
CA ALA A 22 -3.40 45.75 -8.17
C ALA A 22 -3.10 46.47 -6.85
N HIS A 23 -2.29 47.52 -6.94
CA HIS A 23 -1.90 48.39 -5.83
C HIS A 23 -3.00 49.40 -5.50
N ARG A 24 -3.26 49.58 -4.19
CA ARG A 24 -3.38 50.84 -3.39
C ARG A 24 -4.13 52.02 -4.04
N THR A 25 -5.07 52.71 -3.39
CA THR A 25 -5.10 53.28 -2.03
C THR A 25 -6.47 53.91 -1.77
N SER A 26 -6.99 53.84 -0.55
CA SER A 26 -7.49 55.00 0.21
C SER A 26 -8.01 54.59 1.59
N VAL A 27 -7.45 55.21 2.63
CA VAL A 27 -7.95 55.19 4.02
C VAL A 27 -9.01 56.29 4.15
N PRO A 28 -10.06 56.09 4.97
CA PRO A 28 -10.21 56.99 6.12
C PRO A 28 -10.63 56.30 7.44
N LEU A 29 -10.29 57.04 8.50
CA LEU A 29 -10.53 56.94 9.94
C LEU A 29 -11.92 56.46 10.44
N CYS A 30 -11.83 55.78 11.59
CA CYS A 30 -12.70 55.81 12.79
C CYS A 30 -14.20 55.47 12.66
N ALA A 31 -14.56 54.27 13.11
CA ALA A 31 -15.69 54.08 14.04
C ALA A 31 -15.51 52.75 14.79
N ASP A 32 -15.73 52.84 16.09
CA ASP A 32 -15.79 51.75 17.06
C ASP A 32 -17.09 50.97 16.82
N ASP A 33 -16.98 49.67 16.53
CA ASP A 33 -18.12 48.75 16.56
C ASP A 33 -17.58 47.34 16.80
N SER A 34 -17.88 46.84 18.00
CA SER A 34 -17.76 45.46 18.46
C SER A 34 -18.07 44.44 17.34
N LYS A 35 -17.00 43.93 16.74
CA LYS A 35 -17.02 42.84 15.76
C LYS A 35 -17.43 41.57 16.53
N PRO A 36 -18.51 40.87 16.16
CA PRO A 36 -18.75 39.55 16.73
C PRO A 36 -17.56 38.67 16.34
N GLU A 37 -16.95 38.02 17.34
CA GLU A 37 -16.06 36.90 17.10
C GLU A 37 -16.79 35.96 16.15
N SER A 38 -16.33 35.94 14.90
CA SER A 38 -16.78 34.99 13.89
C SER A 38 -16.38 33.63 14.43
N GLU A 39 -17.32 32.96 15.09
CA GLU A 39 -17.24 31.53 15.36
C GLU A 39 -16.83 30.89 14.04
N ALA A 40 -15.59 30.39 13.98
CA ALA A 40 -15.12 29.62 12.85
C ALA A 40 -16.08 28.43 12.73
N VAL A 41 -17.03 28.54 11.81
CA VAL A 41 -17.98 27.49 11.49
C VAL A 41 -17.12 26.30 11.13
N LYS A 42 -17.03 25.33 12.04
CA LYS A 42 -16.39 24.06 11.79
C LYS A 42 -17.21 23.41 10.69
N THR A 43 -16.81 23.64 9.44
CA THR A 43 -17.36 23.00 8.25
C THR A 43 -17.07 21.51 8.39
N GLN A 44 -18.05 20.79 8.95
CA GLN A 44 -18.00 19.35 9.03
C GLN A 44 -18.03 18.80 7.60
N PRO A 45 -17.18 17.81 7.27
CA PRO A 45 -17.20 17.19 5.97
C PRO A 45 -18.59 16.59 5.69
N PRO A 46 -18.97 16.40 4.41
CA PRO A 46 -20.24 15.77 4.08
C PRO A 46 -20.36 14.43 4.81
N LYS A 47 -21.53 14.20 5.45
CA LYS A 47 -21.79 13.01 6.29
C LYS A 47 -21.44 11.69 5.59
N GLN A 48 -21.52 11.65 4.26
CA GLN A 48 -21.11 10.52 3.45
C GLN A 48 -20.62 10.97 2.07
N ALA A 49 -19.34 10.70 1.76
CA ALA A 49 -18.75 11.01 0.46
C ALA A 49 -19.48 10.28 -0.69
N LEU A 50 -19.65 10.96 -1.82
CA LEU A 50 -20.27 10.47 -3.04
C LEU A 50 -19.69 9.12 -3.47
N ILE A 51 -18.36 8.94 -3.42
CA ILE A 51 -17.71 7.69 -3.83
C ILE A 51 -18.25 6.45 -3.09
N THR A 52 -18.65 6.60 -1.83
CA THR A 52 -19.22 5.49 -1.04
C THR A 52 -20.69 5.21 -1.39
N ARG A 53 -21.39 6.18 -1.99
CA ARG A 53 -22.80 6.07 -2.41
C ARG A 53 -22.93 5.49 -3.82
N LEU A 54 -21.88 5.56 -4.64
CA LEU A 54 -21.91 5.12 -6.03
C LEU A 54 -21.80 3.59 -6.13
N LYS A 55 -22.93 2.91 -6.33
CA LYS A 55 -22.97 1.46 -6.58
C LYS A 55 -22.23 0.99 -7.85
N TRP A 56 -21.89 1.92 -8.74
CA TRP A 56 -21.20 1.66 -10.01
C TRP A 56 -19.71 2.02 -9.99
N MET A 57 -19.20 2.51 -8.84
CA MET A 57 -17.81 2.86 -8.63
C MET A 57 -17.45 2.48 -7.18
N GLN A 58 -16.94 1.26 -6.98
CA GLN A 58 -16.50 0.80 -5.67
C GLN A 58 -15.06 0.29 -5.77
N PHE A 59 -14.30 0.45 -4.70
CA PHE A 59 -12.94 -0.09 -4.58
C PHE A 59 -12.93 -1.18 -3.51
N PHE A 60 -12.03 -2.14 -3.68
CA PHE A 60 -11.77 -3.20 -2.71
C PHE A 60 -10.26 -3.38 -2.57
N VAL A 61 -9.84 -3.82 -1.39
CA VAL A 61 -8.48 -4.33 -1.20
C VAL A 61 -8.48 -5.82 -1.55
N VAL A 62 -7.75 -6.17 -2.60
CA VAL A 62 -7.61 -7.53 -3.13
C VAL A 62 -6.13 -7.84 -3.23
N ASN A 63 -5.66 -8.82 -2.48
CA ASN A 63 -4.24 -9.19 -2.38
C ASN A 63 -3.33 -8.01 -2.02
N GLY A 64 -3.84 -7.15 -1.13
CA GLY A 64 -3.21 -5.92 -0.69
C GLY A 64 -3.13 -4.81 -1.74
N HIS A 65 -3.89 -4.90 -2.84
CA HIS A 65 -3.98 -3.88 -3.88
C HIS A 65 -5.37 -3.26 -3.95
N LEU A 66 -5.43 -1.98 -4.31
CA LEU A 66 -6.69 -1.30 -4.59
C LEU A 66 -7.17 -1.68 -5.99
N GLU A 67 -8.31 -2.36 -6.04
CA GLU A 67 -8.96 -2.74 -7.30
C GLU A 67 -10.38 -2.19 -7.37
N PRO A 68 -10.80 -1.62 -8.52
CA PRO A 68 -12.19 -1.27 -8.71
C PRO A 68 -13.06 -2.52 -8.94
N ARG A 69 -14.29 -2.50 -8.44
CA ARG A 69 -15.31 -3.54 -8.63
C ARG A 69 -16.62 -2.95 -9.14
N TYR A 70 -17.45 -3.85 -9.69
CA TYR A 70 -18.77 -3.55 -10.24
C TYR A 70 -18.80 -2.51 -11.37
N ILE A 71 -17.67 -2.30 -12.06
CA ILE A 71 -17.59 -1.40 -13.20
C ILE A 71 -18.04 -2.12 -14.47
N ARG A 72 -19.15 -1.66 -15.02
CA ARG A 72 -19.59 -2.04 -16.37
C ARG A 72 -18.71 -1.32 -17.39
N ARG A 73 -17.81 -2.06 -18.05
CA ARG A 73 -16.79 -1.55 -18.99
C ARG A 73 -17.34 -0.95 -20.30
N SER A 74 -18.65 -0.78 -20.44
CA SER A 74 -19.28 -0.32 -21.69
C SER A 74 -19.87 1.09 -21.63
N GLN A 75 -19.74 1.81 -20.51
CA GLN A 75 -20.42 3.10 -20.35
C GLN A 75 -19.53 4.17 -19.72
N ASN A 76 -19.55 5.35 -20.34
CA ASN A 76 -19.03 6.58 -19.75
C ASN A 76 -20.09 7.16 -18.80
N ARG A 77 -19.68 7.54 -17.59
CA ARG A 77 -20.56 8.12 -16.58
C ARG A 77 -19.84 9.24 -15.87
N SER A 78 -20.54 10.30 -15.52
CA SER A 78 -20.01 11.35 -14.66
C SER A 78 -21.12 11.94 -13.81
N VAL A 79 -20.78 12.35 -12.60
CA VAL A 79 -21.68 13.00 -11.65
C VAL A 79 -20.89 14.07 -10.90
N THR A 80 -21.52 15.21 -10.68
CA THR A 80 -20.99 16.29 -9.83
C THR A 80 -22.04 16.62 -8.79
N VAL A 81 -21.62 16.78 -7.54
CA VAL A 81 -22.48 17.16 -6.42
C VAL A 81 -21.84 18.35 -5.70
N ASN A 82 -22.64 19.39 -5.47
CA ASN A 82 -22.24 20.55 -4.67
C ASN A 82 -22.95 20.47 -3.32
N HIS A 83 -22.21 20.65 -2.23
CA HIS A 83 -22.69 20.57 -0.86
C HIS A 83 -22.64 21.96 -0.21
N HIS A 84 -23.67 22.77 -0.43
CA HIS A 84 -23.74 24.15 0.03
C HIS A 84 -23.51 24.33 1.54
N GLU A 85 -23.97 23.39 2.38
CA GLU A 85 -23.82 23.45 3.84
C GLU A 85 -22.36 23.31 4.31
N SER A 86 -21.52 22.64 3.51
CA SER A 86 -20.11 22.34 3.86
C SER A 86 -19.11 23.03 2.95
N ASP A 87 -19.60 23.86 2.02
CA ASP A 87 -18.83 24.48 0.94
C ASP A 87 -17.92 23.47 0.22
N SER A 88 -18.44 22.28 -0.05
CA SER A 88 -17.68 21.20 -0.69
C SER A 88 -18.25 20.80 -2.04
N GLN A 89 -17.37 20.32 -2.92
CA GLN A 89 -17.72 19.85 -4.24
C GLN A 89 -17.13 18.46 -4.46
N GLU A 90 -17.95 17.56 -4.98
CA GLU A 90 -17.57 16.20 -5.35
C GLU A 90 -17.78 16.00 -6.85
N HIS A 91 -16.80 15.41 -7.53
CA HIS A 91 -16.91 14.99 -8.93
C HIS A 91 -16.43 13.55 -9.08
N ALA A 92 -17.22 12.70 -9.72
CA ALA A 92 -16.85 11.32 -10.01
C ALA A 92 -17.12 11.01 -11.48
N ALA A 93 -16.17 10.38 -12.16
CA ALA A 93 -16.33 9.97 -13.55
C ALA A 93 -15.67 8.62 -13.85
N ILE A 94 -16.27 7.89 -14.78
CA ILE A 94 -15.71 6.73 -15.47
C ILE A 94 -15.66 7.06 -16.95
N ARG A 95 -14.48 6.90 -17.53
CA ARG A 95 -14.23 7.08 -18.96
C ARG A 95 -13.61 5.80 -19.52
N MET A 96 -14.18 5.34 -20.62
CA MET A 96 -13.67 4.24 -21.43
C MET A 96 -13.12 4.83 -22.74
N SER A 97 -11.87 4.51 -23.05
CA SER A 97 -11.25 4.80 -24.36
C SER A 97 -10.61 3.52 -24.89
N GLY A 98 -11.32 2.83 -25.79
CA GLY A 98 -10.95 1.47 -26.21
C GLY A 98 -10.98 0.49 -25.04
N ALA A 99 -9.86 -0.19 -24.79
CA ALA A 99 -9.69 -1.09 -23.64
C ALA A 99 -9.29 -0.36 -22.35
N ASN A 100 -9.01 0.94 -22.41
CA ASN A 100 -8.52 1.71 -21.28
C ASN A 100 -9.68 2.25 -20.45
N LEU A 101 -9.80 1.73 -19.23
CA LEU A 101 -10.70 2.24 -18.21
C LEU A 101 -9.96 3.28 -17.36
N ARG A 102 -10.53 4.49 -17.26
CA ARG A 102 -10.09 5.54 -16.35
C ARG A 102 -11.23 5.88 -15.38
N ILE A 103 -10.92 5.92 -14.09
CA ILE A 103 -11.82 6.37 -13.04
C ILE A 103 -11.18 7.60 -12.42
N THR A 104 -11.96 8.67 -12.26
CA THR A 104 -11.53 9.88 -11.58
C THR A 104 -12.53 10.23 -10.51
N TYR A 105 -12.05 10.55 -9.32
CA TYR A 105 -12.86 11.09 -8.25
C TYR A 105 -12.14 12.27 -7.61
N GLN A 106 -12.85 13.37 -7.40
CA GLN A 106 -12.34 14.60 -6.81
C GLN A 106 -13.30 15.06 -5.72
N LEU A 107 -12.77 15.36 -4.56
CA LEU A 107 -13.43 16.04 -3.46
C LEU A 107 -12.64 17.30 -3.16
N SER A 108 -13.30 18.45 -3.19
CA SER A 108 -12.75 19.74 -2.80
C SER A 108 -13.55 20.26 -1.61
N THR A 109 -12.86 20.63 -0.53
CA THR A 109 -13.44 21.31 0.64
C THR A 109 -12.59 22.53 0.97
N PRO A 110 -13.05 23.46 1.83
CA PRO A 110 -12.23 24.59 2.23
C PRO A 110 -10.94 24.19 2.95
N ASN A 111 -10.95 23.05 3.65
CA ASN A 111 -9.86 22.62 4.53
C ASN A 111 -8.92 21.59 3.87
N TYR A 112 -9.42 20.82 2.90
CA TYR A 112 -8.65 19.77 2.24
C TYR A 112 -9.26 19.36 0.89
N GLY A 113 -8.45 18.71 0.06
CA GLY A 113 -8.86 18.07 -1.18
C GLY A 113 -8.41 16.61 -1.25
N ILE A 114 -9.22 15.76 -1.91
CA ILE A 114 -8.86 14.38 -2.25
C ILE A 114 -9.05 14.20 -3.76
N ASN A 115 -8.01 13.75 -4.44
CA ASN A 115 -8.06 13.35 -5.85
C ASN A 115 -7.67 11.88 -5.97
N VAL A 116 -8.51 11.09 -6.63
CA VAL A 116 -8.32 9.66 -6.86
C VAL A 116 -8.37 9.44 -8.35
N GLU A 117 -7.31 8.85 -8.88
CA GLU A 117 -7.21 8.44 -10.26
C GLU A 117 -6.91 6.94 -10.33
N TYR A 118 -7.69 6.22 -11.11
CA TYR A 118 -7.40 4.85 -11.52
C TYR A 118 -7.25 4.78 -13.02
N VAL A 119 -6.19 4.15 -13.49
CA VAL A 119 -5.95 3.83 -14.89
C VAL A 119 -5.67 2.33 -15.02
N HIS A 120 -6.46 1.65 -15.84
CA HIS A 120 -6.26 0.22 -16.10
C HIS A 120 -4.96 -0.03 -16.91
N PRO A 121 -4.17 -1.08 -16.60
CA PRO A 121 -4.31 -2.00 -15.47
C PRO A 121 -3.60 -1.50 -14.20
N ASN A 122 -4.32 -1.55 -13.08
CA ASN A 122 -3.77 -1.46 -11.72
C ASN A 122 -2.99 -0.19 -11.34
N ASN A 123 -3.05 0.89 -12.12
CA ASN A 123 -2.48 2.16 -11.68
C ASN A 123 -3.52 2.91 -10.85
N VAL A 124 -3.24 3.14 -9.57
CA VAL A 124 -4.10 3.92 -8.65
C VAL A 124 -3.25 5.05 -8.10
N THR A 125 -3.75 6.27 -8.07
CA THR A 125 -3.12 7.39 -7.37
C THR A 125 -4.16 8.10 -6.53
N ILE A 126 -3.89 8.25 -5.24
CA ILE A 126 -4.69 9.01 -4.29
C ILE A 126 -3.81 10.14 -3.78
N ILE A 127 -4.26 11.38 -3.99
CA ILE A 127 -3.61 12.58 -3.51
C ILE A 127 -4.55 13.21 -2.49
N HIS A 128 -4.04 13.42 -1.28
CA HIS A 128 -4.72 14.18 -0.24
C HIS A 128 -3.91 15.42 0.09
N THR A 129 -4.55 16.57 -0.05
CA THR A 129 -3.97 17.89 0.16
C THR A 129 -4.69 18.56 1.31
N GLN A 130 -3.98 18.98 2.35
CA GLN A 130 -4.55 19.82 3.41
C GLN A 130 -4.22 21.29 3.13
N HIS A 131 -5.22 22.17 3.23
CA HIS A 131 -5.11 23.60 2.89
C HIS A 131 -4.78 24.51 4.10
N ASN A 132 -4.21 23.95 5.16
CA ASN A 132 -3.77 24.72 6.34
C ASN A 132 -2.47 25.52 6.05
N ASP A 133 -1.97 26.31 7.01
CA ASP A 133 -0.75 27.18 6.96
C ASP A 133 0.59 26.50 6.57
N GLY A 134 0.54 25.27 6.07
CA GLY A 134 1.56 24.61 5.29
C GLY A 134 0.87 23.48 4.54
N GLU A 135 0.86 23.54 3.20
CA GLU A 135 0.18 22.55 2.37
C GLU A 135 0.77 21.16 2.63
N LEU A 136 0.02 20.29 3.30
CA LEU A 136 0.46 18.92 3.55
C LEU A 136 -0.12 18.01 2.49
N VAL A 137 0.77 17.46 1.66
CA VAL A 137 0.40 16.51 0.61
C VAL A 137 0.81 15.10 1.02
N THR A 138 -0.16 14.18 1.00
CA THR A 138 0.06 12.74 1.12
C THR A 138 -0.38 12.07 -0.17
N VAL A 139 0.53 11.34 -0.80
CA VAL A 139 0.28 10.60 -2.05
C VAL A 139 0.40 9.12 -1.76
N LEU A 140 -0.66 8.36 -2.03
CA LEU A 140 -0.61 6.90 -2.12
C LEU A 140 -0.75 6.51 -3.60
N SER A 141 0.26 5.88 -4.16
CA SER A 141 0.24 5.41 -5.55
C SER A 141 0.52 3.92 -5.64
N GLN A 142 -0.21 3.23 -6.52
CA GLN A 142 0.03 1.86 -6.96
C GLN A 142 0.49 1.92 -8.41
N THR A 143 1.68 1.39 -8.70
CA THR A 143 2.23 1.37 -10.06
C THR A 143 1.67 0.18 -10.87
N PRO A 144 1.82 0.18 -12.21
CA PRO A 144 1.45 -0.98 -13.04
C PRO A 144 2.17 -2.28 -12.67
N ASP A 145 3.35 -2.17 -12.05
CA ASP A 145 4.13 -3.30 -11.52
C ASP A 145 3.65 -3.74 -10.12
N ASN A 146 2.50 -3.23 -9.68
CA ASN A 146 1.87 -3.43 -8.38
C ASN A 146 2.67 -2.90 -7.18
N LEU A 147 3.72 -2.12 -7.37
CA LEU A 147 4.43 -1.49 -6.26
C LEU A 147 3.54 -0.39 -5.64
N LEU A 148 3.34 -0.45 -4.32
CA LEU A 148 2.74 0.64 -3.57
C LEU A 148 3.82 1.61 -3.09
N VAL A 149 3.55 2.89 -3.28
CA VAL A 149 4.42 3.98 -2.86
C VAL A 149 3.58 5.00 -2.10
N VAL A 150 4.02 5.35 -0.89
CA VAL A 150 3.49 6.46 -0.11
C VAL A 150 4.54 7.56 -0.10
N LYS A 151 4.13 8.78 -0.46
CA LYS A 151 4.96 9.97 -0.32
C LYS A 151 4.27 10.94 0.62
N GLN A 152 5.02 11.44 1.59
CA GLN A 152 4.57 12.52 2.46
C GLN A 152 5.74 13.46 2.67
N GLN A 153 5.54 14.73 2.32
CA GLN A 153 6.60 15.74 2.36
C GLN A 153 7.84 15.27 1.56
N ASN A 154 8.97 15.05 2.23
CA ASN A 154 10.25 14.65 1.64
C ASN A 154 10.59 13.17 1.84
N GLU A 155 9.66 12.39 2.38
CA GLU A 155 9.86 10.97 2.67
C GLU A 155 8.99 10.11 1.75
N SER A 156 9.52 8.95 1.40
CA SER A 156 8.84 7.96 0.58
C SER A 156 9.01 6.57 1.17
N TRP A 157 7.92 5.80 1.19
CA TRP A 157 7.90 4.41 1.61
C TRP A 157 7.33 3.56 0.48
N GLU A 158 7.91 2.39 0.28
CA GLU A 158 7.54 1.50 -0.82
C GLU A 158 7.31 0.09 -0.28
N SER A 159 6.36 -0.62 -0.86
CA SER A 159 6.04 -1.99 -0.48
C SER A 159 5.31 -2.69 -1.61
N ASP A 160 5.46 -4.02 -1.71
CA ASP A 160 4.77 -4.79 -2.73
C ASP A 160 3.26 -4.85 -2.52
N HIS A 161 2.72 -4.52 -1.33
CA HIS A 161 1.27 -4.52 -1.08
C HIS A 161 0.90 -3.76 0.21
N LEU A 162 -0.39 -3.46 0.40
CA LEU A 162 -0.90 -2.57 1.45
C LEU A 162 -0.56 -3.07 2.84
N TRP A 163 -0.73 -4.37 3.10
CA TRP A 163 -0.54 -4.91 4.44
C TRP A 163 0.91 -4.79 4.93
N LEU A 164 1.90 -5.04 4.07
CA LEU A 164 3.33 -4.88 4.42
C LEU A 164 3.71 -3.41 4.53
N LEU A 165 3.12 -2.56 3.68
CA LEU A 165 3.26 -1.10 3.81
C LEU A 165 2.81 -0.64 5.21
N LEU A 166 1.62 -1.06 5.66
CA LEU A 166 1.09 -0.68 6.97
C LEU A 166 1.92 -1.21 8.15
N LEU A 167 2.61 -2.35 7.98
CA LEU A 167 3.53 -2.89 9.00
C LEU A 167 4.88 -2.16 9.05
N SER A 168 5.29 -1.50 7.96
CA SER A 168 6.65 -0.94 7.80
C SER A 168 6.75 0.57 7.97
N ILE A 169 5.65 1.32 7.80
CA ILE A 169 5.65 2.78 7.89
C ILE A 169 5.41 3.31 9.31
N PRO A 170 5.84 4.56 9.62
CA PRO A 170 5.57 5.20 10.91
C PRO A 170 4.07 5.34 11.20
N ARG A 171 3.69 5.32 12.48
CA ARG A 171 2.29 5.32 12.92
C ARG A 171 1.46 6.48 12.36
N ASP A 172 2.02 7.68 12.30
CA ASP A 172 1.28 8.87 11.82
C ASP A 172 1.02 8.81 10.32
N VAL A 173 1.98 8.28 9.55
CA VAL A 173 1.83 8.03 8.11
C VAL A 173 0.84 6.88 7.90
N ARG A 174 0.94 5.83 8.70
CA ARG A 174 0.06 4.65 8.70
C ARG A 174 -1.40 5.04 8.86
N ASN A 175 -1.72 5.88 9.84
CA ASN A 175 -3.08 6.33 10.09
C ASN A 175 -3.64 7.08 8.88
N LYS A 176 -2.85 7.97 8.26
CA LYS A 176 -3.28 8.68 7.05
C LYS A 176 -3.52 7.75 5.88
N VAL A 177 -2.67 6.73 5.67
CA VAL A 177 -2.88 5.73 4.62
C VAL A 177 -4.17 4.93 4.89
N ILE A 178 -4.38 4.52 6.15
CA ILE A 178 -5.62 3.85 6.57
C ILE A 178 -6.84 4.73 6.28
N ASP A 179 -6.79 6.01 6.60
CA ASP A 179 -7.87 6.96 6.34
C ASP A 179 -8.19 7.05 4.84
N LEU A 180 -7.15 7.18 4.00
CA LEU A 180 -7.32 7.24 2.54
C LEU A 180 -7.89 5.95 1.94
N VAL A 181 -7.43 4.79 2.41
CA VAL A 181 -7.95 3.50 1.95
C VAL A 181 -9.37 3.28 2.46
N THR A 182 -9.66 3.63 3.70
CA THR A 182 -11.00 3.52 4.31
C THR A 182 -11.99 4.46 3.62
N PHE A 183 -11.54 5.65 3.21
CA PHE A 183 -12.34 6.57 2.41
C PHE A 183 -12.85 5.94 1.10
N LEU A 184 -12.00 5.16 0.42
CA LEU A 184 -12.38 4.44 -0.79
C LEU A 184 -13.13 3.13 -0.53
N THR A 185 -12.89 2.51 0.62
CA THR A 185 -13.35 1.16 0.96
C THR A 185 -13.96 1.14 2.38
N PRO A 186 -15.06 1.87 2.64
CA PRO A 186 -15.57 2.11 3.99
C PRO A 186 -15.91 0.83 4.77
N ASP A 187 -16.42 -0.20 4.08
CA ASP A 187 -16.82 -1.46 4.70
C ASP A 187 -15.65 -2.41 4.98
N SER A 188 -14.43 -2.05 4.56
CA SER A 188 -13.28 -2.96 4.60
C SER A 188 -12.67 -3.11 6.00
N GLN A 189 -12.96 -2.21 6.93
CA GLN A 189 -12.38 -2.19 8.29
C GLN A 189 -10.83 -2.28 8.28
N VAL A 190 -10.16 -1.53 7.39
CA VAL A 190 -8.69 -1.65 7.17
C VAL A 190 -7.88 -1.59 8.46
N GLN A 191 -8.19 -0.63 9.35
CA GLN A 191 -7.47 -0.50 10.62
C GLN A 191 -7.56 -1.78 11.45
N ARG A 192 -8.78 -2.26 11.68
CA ARG A 192 -9.01 -3.47 12.47
C ARG A 192 -8.32 -4.68 11.86
N LYS A 193 -8.35 -4.81 10.53
CA LYS A 193 -7.65 -5.90 9.83
C LYS A 193 -6.14 -5.81 10.03
N ALA A 194 -5.55 -4.61 9.88
CA ALA A 194 -4.12 -4.42 10.08
C ALA A 194 -3.67 -4.78 11.51
N GLU A 195 -4.43 -4.35 12.52
CA GLU A 195 -4.18 -4.69 13.93
C GLU A 195 -4.31 -6.21 14.19
N GLN A 196 -5.34 -6.86 13.63
CA GLN A 196 -5.52 -8.30 13.72
C GLN A 196 -4.38 -9.06 13.04
N ILE A 197 -3.98 -8.65 11.83
CA ILE A 197 -2.88 -9.27 11.08
C ILE A 197 -1.59 -9.19 11.89
N GLU A 198 -1.24 -8.02 12.42
CA GLU A 198 -0.03 -7.84 13.23
C GLU A 198 -0.04 -8.73 14.48
N SER A 199 -1.13 -8.69 15.26
CA SER A 199 -1.27 -9.50 16.48
C SER A 199 -1.18 -11.00 16.19
N GLU A 200 -1.81 -11.45 15.11
CA GLU A 200 -1.81 -12.86 14.72
C GLU A 200 -0.46 -13.33 14.19
N LEU A 201 0.27 -12.49 13.44
CA LEU A 201 1.63 -12.78 13.03
C LEU A 201 2.55 -12.96 14.24
N VAL A 202 2.45 -12.08 15.25
CA VAL A 202 3.22 -12.21 16.49
C VAL A 202 2.86 -13.52 17.22
N ARG A 203 1.57 -13.86 17.28
CA ARG A 203 1.11 -15.13 17.87
C ARG A 203 1.71 -16.34 17.15
N VAL A 204 1.66 -16.36 15.81
CA VAL A 204 2.22 -17.44 14.97
C VAL A 204 3.73 -17.58 15.15
N ALA A 205 4.45 -16.47 15.32
CA ALA A 205 5.89 -16.51 15.60
C ALA A 205 6.23 -17.10 16.98
N THR A 206 5.28 -17.09 17.91
CA THR A 206 5.45 -17.68 19.24
C THR A 206 4.98 -19.12 19.34
N SER A 207 4.04 -19.55 18.49
CA SER A 207 3.53 -20.92 18.42
C SER A 207 4.46 -21.85 17.62
N ASP A 208 4.36 -23.14 17.91
CA ASP A 208 5.02 -24.21 17.13
C ASP A 208 4.10 -24.72 15.99
N ASP A 209 3.25 -23.84 15.45
CA ASP A 209 2.34 -24.18 14.35
C ASP A 209 3.09 -24.70 13.13
N GLU A 210 2.41 -25.53 12.33
CA GLU A 210 2.94 -26.11 11.09
C GLU A 210 3.46 -25.02 10.14
N ARG A 211 4.77 -25.08 9.90
CA ARG A 211 5.51 -24.14 9.05
C ARG A 211 5.80 -24.78 7.71
N ILE A 212 5.95 -23.93 6.69
CA ILE A 212 6.35 -24.42 5.38
C ILE A 212 7.86 -24.60 5.37
N ASP A 213 8.29 -25.74 4.84
CA ASP A 213 9.69 -26.08 4.66
C ASP A 213 10.26 -25.29 3.46
N ILE A 214 10.93 -24.17 3.76
CA ILE A 214 11.55 -23.29 2.77
C ILE A 214 12.62 -24.02 1.93
N PRO A 215 13.51 -24.85 2.50
CA PRO A 215 14.40 -25.72 1.71
C PRO A 215 13.65 -26.55 0.66
N VAL A 216 12.53 -27.19 1.01
CA VAL A 216 11.71 -27.94 0.06
C VAL A 216 11.15 -27.05 -1.05
N ILE A 217 10.65 -25.84 -0.72
CA ILE A 217 10.17 -24.90 -1.74
C ILE A 217 11.30 -24.52 -2.70
N ASN A 218 12.50 -24.22 -2.19
CA ASN A 218 13.65 -23.87 -3.02
C ASN A 218 14.05 -24.99 -3.97
N GLN A 219 14.06 -26.24 -3.48
CA GLN A 219 14.30 -27.41 -4.32
C GLN A 219 13.24 -27.54 -5.44
N LEU A 220 11.96 -27.34 -5.13
CA LEU A 220 10.89 -27.36 -6.14
C LEU A 220 11.06 -26.23 -7.16
N VAL A 221 11.42 -25.02 -6.72
CA VAL A 221 11.71 -23.88 -7.59
C VAL A 221 12.89 -24.18 -8.53
N GLU A 222 13.96 -24.82 -8.04
CA GLU A 222 15.07 -25.28 -8.86
C GLU A 222 14.64 -26.34 -9.88
N GLN A 223 13.75 -27.26 -9.50
CA GLN A 223 13.22 -28.28 -10.40
C GLN A 223 12.35 -27.73 -11.53
N LEU A 224 11.77 -26.51 -11.38
CA LEU A 224 11.00 -25.86 -12.46
C LEU A 224 11.82 -25.58 -13.73
N GLN A 225 13.15 -25.54 -13.63
CA GLN A 225 14.06 -25.41 -14.78
C GLN A 225 14.74 -26.73 -15.19
N SER A 226 14.35 -27.87 -14.59
CA SER A 226 14.90 -29.19 -14.97
C SER A 226 14.74 -29.44 -16.47
N LYS A 227 15.64 -30.20 -17.11
CA LYS A 227 15.47 -30.62 -18.50
C LYS A 227 14.38 -31.70 -18.64
N SER A 228 14.14 -32.48 -17.58
CA SER A 228 13.10 -33.50 -17.53
C SER A 228 11.71 -32.87 -17.45
N PHE A 229 10.85 -33.15 -18.41
CA PHE A 229 9.47 -32.66 -18.40
C PHE A 229 8.69 -33.15 -17.19
N VAL A 230 8.89 -34.42 -16.80
CA VAL A 230 8.20 -35.05 -15.68
C VAL A 230 8.55 -34.36 -14.37
N GLU A 231 9.84 -34.09 -14.13
CA GLU A 231 10.30 -33.39 -12.92
C GLU A 231 9.75 -31.97 -12.86
N ARG A 232 9.86 -31.19 -13.95
CA ARG A 232 9.29 -29.84 -14.01
C ARG A 232 7.80 -29.82 -13.70
N GLN A 233 7.05 -30.76 -14.28
CA GLN A 233 5.60 -30.82 -14.11
C GLN A 233 5.20 -31.26 -12.70
N SER A 234 5.96 -32.20 -12.11
CA SER A 234 5.79 -32.61 -10.72
C SER A 234 6.03 -31.44 -9.76
N ALA A 235 7.12 -30.68 -9.96
CA ALA A 235 7.42 -29.52 -9.14
C ALA A 235 6.37 -28.41 -9.25
N ASP A 236 5.88 -28.14 -10.46
CA ASP A 236 4.77 -27.19 -10.70
C ASP A 236 3.49 -27.62 -9.97
N ALA A 237 3.14 -28.92 -10.04
CA ALA A 237 1.97 -29.46 -9.37
C ALA A 237 2.07 -29.40 -7.83
N GLU A 238 3.23 -29.75 -7.26
CA GLU A 238 3.45 -29.67 -5.81
C GLU A 238 3.42 -28.23 -5.30
N LEU A 239 4.05 -27.27 -6.00
CA LEU A 239 3.95 -25.85 -5.64
C LEU A 239 2.49 -25.33 -5.69
N ARG A 240 1.70 -25.77 -6.68
CA ARG A 240 0.27 -25.43 -6.75
C ARG A 240 -0.54 -26.03 -5.61
N LYS A 241 -0.24 -27.28 -5.24
CA LYS A 241 -0.90 -27.99 -4.14
C LYS A 241 -0.66 -27.30 -2.80
N MET A 242 0.52 -26.71 -2.60
CA MET A 242 0.79 -25.88 -1.43
C MET A 242 -0.11 -24.64 -1.37
N GLY A 243 -0.56 -24.08 -2.49
CA GLY A 243 -1.60 -23.06 -2.53
C GLY A 243 -1.13 -21.65 -2.13
N ASN A 244 -1.99 -20.86 -1.50
CA ASN A 244 -1.72 -19.45 -1.21
C ASN A 244 -0.65 -19.23 -0.13
N GLN A 245 -0.40 -20.20 0.75
CA GLN A 245 0.53 -20.04 1.86
C GLN A 245 1.99 -19.80 1.43
N ILE A 246 2.39 -20.25 0.23
CA ILE A 246 3.73 -20.01 -0.32
C ILE A 246 3.81 -18.76 -1.21
N SER A 247 2.68 -18.08 -1.48
CA SER A 247 2.65 -16.97 -2.45
C SER A 247 3.51 -15.80 -2.00
N GLY A 248 3.50 -15.50 -0.70
CA GLY A 248 4.35 -14.46 -0.09
C GLY A 248 5.84 -14.76 -0.28
N TYR A 249 6.27 -16.00 -0.03
CA TYR A 249 7.67 -16.40 -0.25
C TYR A 249 8.07 -16.33 -1.72
N LEU A 250 7.26 -16.91 -2.61
CA LEU A 250 7.55 -16.94 -4.05
C LEU A 250 7.63 -15.54 -4.68
N ALA A 251 6.85 -14.58 -4.17
CA ALA A 251 6.86 -13.19 -4.65
C ALA A 251 8.17 -12.45 -4.32
N GLU A 252 8.89 -12.88 -3.28
CA GLU A 252 10.10 -12.23 -2.80
C GLU A 252 11.41 -12.81 -3.36
N LEU A 253 11.34 -13.89 -4.14
CA LEU A 253 12.51 -14.47 -4.79
C LEU A 253 13.15 -13.45 -5.74
N ASP A 254 14.49 -13.38 -5.72
CA ASP A 254 15.26 -12.55 -6.64
C ASP A 254 15.03 -12.98 -8.10
N GLN A 255 14.20 -12.22 -8.80
CA GLN A 255 13.80 -12.48 -10.18
C GLN A 255 14.99 -12.48 -11.16
N GLN A 256 16.11 -11.83 -10.81
CA GLN A 256 17.31 -11.79 -11.65
C GLN A 256 18.08 -13.12 -11.62
N ARG A 257 17.99 -13.87 -10.51
CA ARG A 257 18.61 -15.19 -10.36
C ARG A 257 17.79 -16.32 -10.97
N LEU A 258 16.50 -16.10 -11.20
CA LEU A 258 15.60 -17.08 -11.81
C LEU A 258 15.77 -17.14 -13.34
N SER A 259 15.64 -18.33 -13.91
CA SER A 259 15.50 -18.49 -15.37
C SER A 259 14.16 -17.94 -15.87
N ALA A 260 14.05 -17.69 -17.18
CA ALA A 260 12.81 -17.20 -17.77
C ALA A 260 11.62 -18.16 -17.55
N GLU A 261 11.85 -19.46 -17.62
CA GLU A 261 10.84 -20.50 -17.38
C GLU A 261 10.38 -20.50 -15.90
N GLN A 262 11.33 -20.42 -14.95
CA GLN A 262 11.01 -20.30 -13.52
C GLN A 262 10.13 -19.08 -13.24
N ARG A 263 10.54 -17.89 -13.74
CA ARG A 263 9.76 -16.65 -13.58
C ARG A 263 8.34 -16.79 -14.13
N LEU A 264 8.20 -17.36 -15.34
CA LEU A 264 6.90 -17.54 -15.98
C LEU A 264 5.99 -18.46 -15.16
N ARG A 265 6.51 -19.59 -14.67
CA ARG A 265 5.75 -20.56 -13.89
C ARG A 265 5.38 -20.04 -12.52
N ILE A 266 6.33 -19.48 -11.78
CA ILE A 266 6.07 -18.86 -10.48
C ILE A 266 4.98 -17.80 -10.60
N ARG A 267 5.07 -16.92 -11.60
CA ARG A 267 4.02 -15.92 -11.87
C ARG A 267 2.66 -16.57 -12.07
N ARG A 268 2.56 -17.64 -12.86
CA ARG A 268 1.31 -18.37 -13.10
C ARG A 268 0.78 -19.06 -11.84
N ILE A 269 1.66 -19.64 -11.03
CA ILE A 269 1.31 -20.28 -9.76
C ILE A 269 0.70 -19.24 -8.82
N CYS A 270 1.38 -18.11 -8.58
CA CYS A 270 0.85 -17.02 -7.75
C CYS A 270 -0.50 -16.50 -8.27
N GLN A 271 -0.64 -16.32 -9.58
CA GLN A 271 -1.91 -15.86 -10.18
C GLN A 271 -3.09 -16.82 -9.97
N THR A 272 -2.84 -18.14 -9.92
CA THR A 272 -3.89 -19.14 -9.71
C THR A 272 -4.16 -19.46 -8.24
N SER A 273 -3.13 -19.36 -7.40
CA SER A 273 -3.22 -19.71 -5.98
C SER A 273 -3.87 -18.61 -5.15
N THR A 274 -3.86 -17.38 -5.64
CA THR A 274 -4.36 -16.23 -4.89
C THR A 274 -5.77 -15.85 -5.36
N PRO A 275 -6.80 -16.06 -4.50
CA PRO A 275 -8.19 -15.78 -4.89
C PRO A 275 -8.38 -14.28 -5.12
N ARG A 276 -9.14 -13.91 -6.16
CA ARG A 276 -9.51 -12.51 -6.42
C ARG A 276 -10.75 -12.10 -5.63
N ILE A 277 -10.71 -12.30 -4.33
CA ILE A 277 -11.75 -11.89 -3.38
C ILE A 277 -11.23 -10.74 -2.51
N MET A 278 -12.13 -10.07 -1.80
CA MET A 278 -11.73 -9.07 -0.82
C MET A 278 -10.88 -9.71 0.28
N ASP A 279 -9.81 -9.02 0.67
CA ASP A 279 -8.91 -9.51 1.70
C ASP A 279 -9.61 -9.66 3.06
N SER A 280 -9.42 -10.83 3.67
CA SER A 280 -9.73 -11.09 5.07
C SER A 280 -8.43 -11.24 5.86
N SER A 281 -8.46 -10.97 7.17
CA SER A 281 -7.27 -11.10 8.03
C SER A 281 -6.67 -12.51 7.92
N THR A 282 -7.51 -13.56 7.98
CA THR A 282 -7.08 -14.97 7.84
C THR A 282 -6.39 -15.25 6.51
N LEU A 283 -6.96 -14.77 5.39
CA LEU A 283 -6.35 -14.95 4.08
C LEU A 283 -4.99 -14.25 4.04
N VAL A 284 -4.91 -13.03 4.56
CA VAL A 284 -3.68 -12.23 4.56
C VAL A 284 -2.58 -12.87 5.41
N ILE A 285 -2.90 -13.30 6.62
CA ILE A 285 -1.97 -14.00 7.52
C ILE A 285 -1.40 -15.26 6.86
N THR A 286 -2.23 -16.00 6.11
CA THR A 286 -1.85 -17.26 5.46
C THR A 286 -0.60 -17.11 4.58
N TRP A 287 -0.47 -16.00 3.85
CA TRP A 287 0.69 -15.77 2.98
C TRP A 287 1.74 -14.86 3.60
N LEU A 288 1.37 -13.90 4.46
CA LEU A 288 2.35 -13.04 5.14
C LEU A 288 3.24 -13.80 6.12
N LYS A 289 2.71 -14.84 6.79
CA LYS A 289 3.49 -15.59 7.78
C LYS A 289 4.73 -16.27 7.18
N ASN A 290 4.72 -16.51 5.87
CA ASN A 290 5.83 -17.13 5.13
C ASN A 290 6.56 -16.13 4.21
N ALA A 291 6.25 -14.83 4.30
CA ALA A 291 6.87 -13.78 3.52
C ALA A 291 8.02 -13.15 4.35
N PRO A 292 9.30 -13.33 3.97
CA PRO A 292 10.43 -12.80 4.73
C PRO A 292 10.34 -11.29 5.01
N SER A 293 9.86 -10.49 4.04
CA SER A 293 9.69 -9.06 4.16
C SER A 293 8.76 -8.65 5.31
N THR A 294 7.73 -9.44 5.61
CA THR A 294 6.86 -9.24 6.78
C THR A 294 7.68 -9.23 8.06
N TRP A 295 8.55 -10.21 8.24
CA TRP A 295 9.35 -10.36 9.45
C TRP A 295 10.48 -9.34 9.51
N PHE A 296 11.06 -8.96 8.37
CA PHE A 296 11.97 -7.82 8.31
C PHE A 296 11.28 -6.51 8.70
N ALA A 297 10.04 -6.26 8.26
CA ALA A 297 9.27 -5.10 8.67
C ALA A 297 9.00 -5.12 10.19
N LEU A 298 8.55 -6.25 10.73
CA LEU A 298 8.29 -6.41 12.17
C LEU A 298 9.56 -6.32 13.04
N SER A 299 10.73 -6.69 12.50
CA SER A 299 11.99 -6.48 13.22
C SER A 299 12.36 -5.01 13.39
N GLN A 300 11.73 -4.09 12.65
CA GLN A 300 11.85 -2.64 12.84
C GLN A 300 10.85 -2.08 13.86
N HIS A 301 9.90 -2.88 14.35
CA HIS A 301 8.79 -2.43 15.18
C HIS A 301 9.25 -1.79 16.52
N PRO A 302 8.58 -0.74 17.03
CA PRO A 302 8.96 -0.08 18.29
C PRO A 302 8.81 -0.98 19.53
N ASN A 303 7.86 -1.92 19.53
CA ASN A 303 7.72 -2.90 20.62
C ASN A 303 8.81 -3.98 20.54
N ARG A 304 9.54 -4.19 21.64
CA ARG A 304 10.61 -5.19 21.77
C ARG A 304 10.15 -6.62 21.54
N ASP A 305 8.99 -7.01 22.07
CA ASP A 305 8.52 -8.40 22.00
C ASP A 305 8.21 -8.81 20.56
N VAL A 306 7.66 -7.87 19.78
CA VAL A 306 7.43 -8.04 18.33
C VAL A 306 8.74 -8.28 17.59
N ARG A 307 9.82 -7.58 17.96
CA ARG A 307 11.14 -7.76 17.34
C ARG A 307 11.79 -9.09 17.69
N ILE A 308 11.60 -9.56 18.92
CA ILE A 308 12.07 -10.89 19.34
C ILE A 308 11.32 -11.97 18.56
N ALA A 309 10.00 -11.87 18.49
CA ALA A 309 9.17 -12.79 17.72
C ALA A 309 9.56 -12.82 16.24
N SER A 310 9.78 -11.66 15.61
CA SER A 310 10.23 -11.60 14.22
C SER A 310 11.62 -12.20 14.00
N SER A 311 12.55 -11.97 14.94
CA SER A 311 13.92 -12.51 14.84
C SER A 311 13.92 -14.04 14.98
N ARG A 312 13.14 -14.56 15.93
CA ARG A 312 12.91 -16.02 16.07
C ARG A 312 12.37 -16.60 14.77
N GLN A 313 11.34 -15.97 14.20
CA GLN A 313 10.70 -16.47 12.98
C GLN A 313 11.62 -16.42 11.76
N LEU A 314 12.43 -15.37 11.62
CA LEU A 314 13.45 -15.29 10.57
C LEU A 314 14.47 -16.44 10.70
N ASN A 315 15.02 -16.69 11.89
CA ASN A 315 15.96 -17.80 12.11
C ASN A 315 15.36 -19.15 11.73
N LEU A 316 14.09 -19.36 12.07
CA LEU A 316 13.35 -20.59 11.74
C LEU A 316 13.11 -20.74 10.24
N MET A 317 12.80 -19.66 9.53
CA MET A 317 12.52 -19.72 8.09
C MET A 317 13.75 -20.07 7.26
N PHE A 318 14.94 -19.64 7.69
CA PHE A 318 16.17 -19.81 6.92
C PHE A 318 17.08 -20.92 7.45
N ASP A 319 16.75 -21.52 8.60
CA ASP A 319 17.60 -22.49 9.31
C ASP A 319 19.04 -21.97 9.51
N VAL A 320 19.16 -20.67 9.75
CA VAL A 320 20.43 -19.94 9.92
C VAL A 320 20.28 -18.96 11.09
N ASP A 321 21.36 -18.78 11.85
CA ASP A 321 21.43 -17.75 12.89
C ASP A 321 21.57 -16.35 12.25
N ILE A 322 20.42 -15.70 12.02
CA ILE A 322 20.34 -14.36 11.47
C ILE A 322 20.68 -13.35 12.55
N LYS A 323 21.77 -12.62 12.34
CA LYS A 323 22.32 -11.62 13.28
C LYS A 323 21.55 -10.29 13.31
N ILE A 324 20.22 -10.34 13.33
CA ILE A 324 19.38 -9.16 13.57
C ILE A 324 19.17 -9.04 15.08
N ASN A 325 19.84 -8.07 15.71
CA ASN A 325 19.74 -7.87 17.15
C ASN A 325 18.48 -7.04 17.49
N PRO A 326 17.47 -7.61 18.18
CA PRO A 326 16.24 -6.89 18.53
C PRO A 326 16.46 -5.72 19.50
N ASP A 327 17.56 -5.69 20.24
CA ASP A 327 17.88 -4.63 21.19
C ASP A 327 18.74 -3.51 20.59
N SER A 328 19.15 -3.66 19.33
CA SER A 328 19.93 -2.62 18.65
C SER A 328 19.07 -1.46 18.15
N SER A 329 19.73 -0.32 17.89
CA SER A 329 19.07 0.88 17.40
C SER A 329 18.33 0.62 16.07
N PRO A 330 17.25 1.37 15.75
CA PRO A 330 16.54 1.19 14.48
C PRO A 330 17.46 1.26 13.25
N SER A 331 18.40 2.21 13.23
CA SER A 331 19.41 2.36 12.17
C SER A 331 20.34 1.15 12.09
N SER A 332 20.83 0.62 13.21
CA SER A 332 21.64 -0.60 13.24
C SER A 332 20.88 -1.81 12.69
N ARG A 333 19.61 -1.99 13.09
CA ARG A 333 18.77 -3.08 12.57
C ARG A 333 18.55 -2.96 11.06
N LYS A 334 18.36 -1.75 10.53
CA LYS A 334 18.23 -1.53 9.09
C LYS A 334 19.46 -2.00 8.32
N VAL A 335 20.66 -1.73 8.84
CA VAL A 335 21.92 -2.20 8.24
C VAL A 335 22.00 -3.73 8.29
N GLN A 336 21.71 -4.35 9.43
CA GLN A 336 21.71 -5.81 9.58
C GLN A 336 20.74 -6.51 8.60
N ILE A 337 19.55 -5.95 8.41
CA ILE A 337 18.58 -6.46 7.43
C ILE A 337 19.12 -6.33 6.00
N ALA A 338 19.71 -5.18 5.66
CA ALA A 338 20.27 -4.96 4.32
C ALA A 338 21.41 -5.95 4.03
N ASP A 339 22.29 -6.18 5.00
CA ASP A 339 23.40 -7.13 4.89
C ASP A 339 22.89 -8.57 4.67
N PHE A 340 21.87 -8.98 5.43
CA PHE A 340 21.26 -10.30 5.26
C PHE A 340 20.56 -10.46 3.91
N LYS A 341 19.80 -9.46 3.46
CA LYS A 341 19.16 -9.47 2.14
C LYS A 341 20.18 -9.61 1.01
N ALA A 342 21.30 -8.87 1.09
CA ALA A 342 22.36 -8.97 0.10
C ALA A 342 23.02 -10.36 0.04
N ALA A 343 23.07 -11.07 1.16
CA ALA A 343 23.62 -12.43 1.25
C ALA A 343 22.62 -13.53 0.82
N SER A 344 21.32 -13.25 0.85
CA SER A 344 20.26 -14.23 0.54
C SER A 344 19.77 -14.14 -0.91
N ASN A 345 18.90 -15.07 -1.33
CA ASN A 345 18.24 -15.07 -2.66
C ASN A 345 16.95 -14.21 -2.68
N LEU A 346 16.86 -13.20 -1.81
CA LEU A 346 15.66 -12.37 -1.62
C LEU A 346 15.84 -10.99 -2.24
N ARG A 347 14.72 -10.39 -2.64
CA ARG A 347 14.65 -9.02 -3.18
C ARG A 347 14.85 -7.91 -2.13
#